data_AF-A0A948S8Z2-F1
#
_entry.id   AF-A0A948S8Z2-F1
#
_cell.length_a   1.000
_cell.length_b   1.000
_cell.length_c   1.000
_cell.angle_alpha   90.00
_cell.angle_beta   90.00
_cell.angle_gamma   90.00
#
_symmetry.space_group_name_H-M   'P 1'
#
loop_
_entity.id
_entity.type
_entity.pdbx_description
1 polymer ?
#
loop_
_entity_poly.entity_id
_entity_poly.type
_entity_poly.pdbx_seq_one_letter_code
_entity_poly.pdbx_strand_id
1 'polypeptide(L)'
;MRRFPAPKKIYRRVAADPGKKPAGARDGWIGIVLERDDPEDRRSPGTMYVYGRQGYLGAFRSNENGFIGSSRGVPAGRYTLQPKRKSGTNWPAQTPAITGPGQPPGKPGPGYKADAILLHPEGRRGQPDSLSCITVNDEGFRRVMHIMHQAPDSIVPLIIR
;
A
#
# COMPACT_ATOMS: atom_id res chain seq x y z
N MET A 1 3.81 26.04 -34.52
CA MET A 1 3.90 24.80 -33.70
C MET A 1 2.60 24.64 -32.92
N ARG A 2 1.82 23.59 -33.18
CA ARG A 2 0.59 23.31 -32.42
C ARG A 2 0.97 22.73 -31.06
N ARG A 3 0.70 23.47 -29.98
CA ARG A 3 0.82 22.97 -28.60
C ARG A 3 -0.32 21.96 -28.38
N PHE A 4 0.02 20.69 -28.19
CA PHE A 4 -0.94 19.71 -27.70
C PHE A 4 -1.32 20.04 -26.26
N PRO A 5 -2.62 20.02 -25.90
CA PRO A 5 -3.04 20.23 -24.52
C PRO A 5 -2.48 19.11 -23.65
N ALA A 6 -1.93 19.46 -22.48
CA ALA A 6 -1.51 18.49 -21.48
C ALA A 6 -2.69 17.56 -21.14
N PRO A 7 -2.47 16.24 -21.03
CA PRO A 7 -3.55 15.31 -20.73
C PRO A 7 -4.21 15.70 -19.41
N LYS A 8 -5.52 15.99 -19.47
CA LYS A 8 -6.33 16.20 -18.27
C LYS A 8 -6.24 14.94 -17.42
N LYS A 9 -5.75 15.05 -16.19
CA LYS A 9 -5.84 13.98 -15.19
C LYS A 9 -7.32 13.79 -14.86
N ILE A 10 -7.99 12.91 -15.61
CA ILE A 10 -9.35 12.49 -15.29
C ILE A 10 -9.21 11.57 -14.07
N TYR A 11 -9.30 12.15 -12.88
CA TYR A 11 -9.52 11.39 -11.68
C TYR A 11 -10.96 10.88 -11.77
N ARG A 12 -11.14 9.58 -12.02
CA ARG A 12 -12.46 8.93 -11.91
C ARG A 12 -13.06 9.34 -10.56
N ARG A 13 -14.36 9.64 -10.55
CA ARG A 13 -15.10 9.87 -9.29
C ARG A 13 -14.79 8.69 -8.37
N VAL A 14 -14.19 9.01 -7.23
CA VAL A 14 -13.98 8.04 -6.17
C VAL A 14 -15.36 7.56 -5.74
N ALA A 15 -15.55 6.23 -5.62
CA ALA A 15 -16.77 5.68 -5.05
C ALA A 15 -17.05 6.30 -3.66
N ALA A 16 -18.28 6.19 -3.16
CA ALA A 16 -18.60 6.66 -1.81
C ALA A 16 -17.67 5.99 -0.77
N ASP A 17 -17.38 6.71 0.32
CA ASP A 17 -16.57 6.19 1.42
C ASP A 17 -17.24 4.94 2.02
N PRO A 18 -16.57 3.77 2.01
CA PRO A 18 -17.13 2.53 2.53
C PRO A 18 -17.08 2.43 4.07
N GLY A 19 -16.63 3.48 4.77
CA GLY A 19 -16.59 3.52 6.23
C GLY A 19 -15.55 2.59 6.84
N LYS A 20 -14.48 2.25 6.11
CA LYS A 20 -13.48 1.26 6.56
C LYS A 20 -12.41 1.84 7.48
N LYS A 21 -12.33 3.17 7.60
CA LYS A 21 -11.44 3.86 8.55
C LYS A 21 -11.65 3.35 9.98
N PRO A 22 -10.62 3.35 10.84
CA PRO A 22 -10.76 2.92 12.23
C PRO A 22 -11.85 3.69 12.99
N ALA A 23 -12.52 3.03 13.93
CA ALA A 23 -13.44 3.71 14.83
C ALA A 23 -12.73 4.86 15.56
N GLY A 24 -13.36 6.03 15.61
CA GLY A 24 -12.78 7.24 16.19
C GLY A 24 -11.77 7.99 15.29
N ALA A 25 -11.50 7.51 14.06
CA ALA A 25 -10.72 8.27 13.10
C ALA A 25 -11.44 9.58 12.72
N ARG A 26 -10.79 10.72 13.04
CA ARG A 26 -11.28 12.06 12.73
C ARG A 26 -11.34 12.30 11.22
N ASP A 27 -12.07 13.34 10.82
CA ASP A 27 -12.02 13.83 9.45
C ASP A 27 -10.60 14.28 9.11
N GLY A 28 -10.17 13.96 7.88
CA GLY A 28 -8.80 14.16 7.43
C GLY A 28 -7.78 13.13 7.92
N TRP A 29 -8.24 12.00 8.49
CA TRP A 29 -7.36 10.86 8.79
C TRP A 29 -6.65 10.37 7.52
N ILE A 30 -5.33 10.26 7.61
CA ILE A 30 -4.48 9.74 6.55
C ILE A 30 -4.11 8.30 6.92
N GLY A 31 -4.37 7.35 6.03
CA GLY A 31 -4.07 5.96 6.31
C GLY A 31 -4.58 4.99 5.26
N ILE A 32 -4.22 3.73 5.46
CA ILE A 32 -4.60 2.63 4.59
C ILE A 32 -5.21 1.51 5.43
N VAL A 33 -6.29 0.94 4.91
CA VAL A 33 -6.86 -0.32 5.40
C VAL A 33 -6.81 -1.32 4.27
N LEU A 34 -6.20 -2.48 4.50
CA LEU A 34 -6.21 -3.63 3.62
C LEU A 34 -7.14 -4.68 4.22
N GLU A 35 -8.20 -5.05 3.51
CA GLU A 35 -9.06 -6.17 3.87
C GLU A 35 -8.80 -7.31 2.89
N ARG A 36 -8.33 -8.45 3.40
CA ARG A 36 -8.21 -9.67 2.58
C ARG A 36 -9.60 -10.23 2.27
N ASP A 37 -9.71 -10.91 1.13
CA ASP A 37 -10.94 -11.60 0.75
C ASP A 37 -11.20 -12.80 1.67
N ASP A 38 -10.13 -13.47 2.10
CA ASP A 38 -10.12 -14.42 3.20
C ASP A 38 -9.22 -13.85 4.32
N PRO A 39 -9.79 -13.43 5.47
CA PRO A 39 -9.04 -12.78 6.55
C PRO A 39 -8.00 -13.70 7.19
N GLU A 40 -8.23 -15.02 7.19
CA GLU A 40 -7.34 -16.00 7.83
C GLU A 40 -6.21 -16.46 6.89
N ASP A 41 -6.42 -16.41 5.57
CA ASP A 41 -5.38 -16.75 4.60
C ASP A 41 -4.52 -15.55 4.20
N ARG A 42 -3.26 -15.56 4.67
CA ARG A 42 -2.23 -14.57 4.31
C ARG A 42 -1.84 -14.58 2.83
N ARG A 43 -2.29 -15.55 2.04
CA ARG A 43 -2.10 -15.59 0.58
C ARG A 43 -3.27 -14.97 -0.17
N SER A 44 -4.39 -14.76 0.50
CA SER A 44 -5.58 -14.24 -0.11
C SER A 44 -5.33 -12.84 -0.66
N PRO A 45 -5.80 -12.53 -1.89
CA PRO A 45 -5.84 -11.16 -2.37
C PRO A 45 -6.79 -10.34 -1.50
N GLY A 46 -6.88 -9.04 -1.78
CA GLY A 46 -7.72 -8.17 -0.98
C GLY A 46 -8.04 -6.84 -1.62
N THR A 47 -8.66 -5.99 -0.83
CA THR A 47 -9.00 -4.62 -1.19
C THR A 47 -8.29 -3.65 -0.26
N MET A 48 -7.48 -2.79 -0.86
CA MET A 48 -6.80 -1.68 -0.21
C MET A 48 -7.63 -0.40 -0.33
N TYR A 49 -8.09 0.11 0.81
CA TYR A 49 -8.79 1.39 0.94
C TYR A 49 -7.81 2.47 1.37
N VAL A 50 -7.75 3.56 0.60
CA VAL A 50 -6.80 4.66 0.82
C VAL A 50 -7.54 5.91 1.27
N TYR A 51 -7.07 6.52 2.36
CA TYR A 51 -7.62 7.74 2.95
C TYR A 51 -6.52 8.80 3.05
N GLY A 52 -6.84 10.03 2.66
CA GLY A 52 -5.96 11.19 2.77
C GLY A 52 -6.63 12.34 3.52
N ARG A 53 -5.97 13.51 3.56
CA ARG A 53 -6.52 14.70 4.26
C ARG A 53 -7.90 15.13 3.75
N GLN A 54 -8.20 14.84 2.50
CA GLN A 54 -9.44 15.20 1.82
C GLN A 54 -10.55 14.13 2.01
N GLY A 55 -10.27 13.07 2.78
CA GLY A 55 -11.16 11.93 2.98
C GLY A 55 -10.75 10.72 2.13
N TYR A 56 -11.74 9.90 1.78
CA TYR A 56 -11.55 8.67 1.02
C TYR A 56 -11.06 8.95 -0.41
N LEU A 57 -10.01 8.24 -0.84
CA LEU A 57 -9.35 8.43 -2.13
C LEU A 57 -9.54 7.25 -3.10
N GLY A 58 -10.05 6.11 -2.61
CA GLY A 58 -10.40 4.96 -3.44
C GLY A 58 -10.07 3.61 -2.83
N ALA A 59 -10.57 2.58 -3.51
CA ALA A 59 -10.32 1.17 -3.24
C ALA A 59 -9.58 0.56 -4.43
N PHE A 60 -8.57 -0.24 -4.13
CA PHE A 60 -7.70 -0.86 -5.13
C PHE A 60 -7.52 -2.33 -4.76
N ARG A 61 -7.61 -3.21 -5.76
CA ARG A 61 -7.29 -4.62 -5.54
C ARG A 61 -5.81 -4.79 -5.22
N SER A 62 -5.52 -5.74 -4.35
CA SER A 62 -4.16 -6.03 -3.89
C SER A 62 -3.81 -7.50 -3.99
N ASN A 63 -2.54 -7.78 -4.27
CA ASN A 63 -1.97 -9.13 -4.32
C ASN A 63 -2.71 -10.09 -5.27
N GLU A 64 -3.33 -9.58 -6.35
CA GLU A 64 -4.07 -10.41 -7.32
C GLU A 64 -3.18 -11.40 -8.07
N ASN A 65 -1.89 -11.11 -8.18
CA ASN A 65 -0.89 -11.98 -8.78
C ASN A 65 -0.40 -13.11 -7.84
N GLY A 66 -0.71 -13.04 -6.55
CA GLY A 66 -0.26 -14.00 -5.55
C GLY A 66 1.22 -13.84 -5.12
N PHE A 67 1.76 -14.89 -4.50
CA PHE A 67 3.05 -14.87 -3.81
C PHE A 67 4.05 -15.86 -4.42
N ILE A 68 5.33 -15.51 -4.44
CA ILE A 68 6.38 -16.34 -5.02
C ILE A 68 6.65 -17.55 -4.11
N GLY A 69 6.61 -18.75 -4.69
CA GLY A 69 6.95 -20.00 -4.00
C GLY A 69 6.07 -20.25 -2.77
N SER A 70 6.70 -20.53 -1.62
CA SER A 70 6.01 -20.79 -0.34
C SER A 70 5.76 -19.54 0.50
N SER A 71 6.08 -18.34 -0.02
CA SER A 71 5.89 -17.09 0.69
C SER A 71 4.41 -16.74 0.87
N ARG A 72 4.14 -15.77 1.74
CA ARG A 72 2.80 -15.36 2.17
C ARG A 72 2.85 -13.90 2.62
N GLY A 73 1.73 -13.18 2.55
CA GLY A 73 1.65 -11.78 2.95
C GLY A 73 1.98 -11.54 4.41
N VAL A 74 2.15 -10.27 4.78
CA VAL A 74 2.29 -9.85 6.19
C VAL A 74 1.04 -10.28 6.99
N PRO A 75 1.16 -10.73 8.26
CA PRO A 75 0.02 -11.06 9.11
C PRO A 75 -0.99 -9.91 9.26
N ALA A 76 -2.21 -10.23 9.68
CA ALA A 76 -3.16 -9.21 10.11
C ALA A 76 -2.58 -8.42 11.30
N GLY A 77 -2.86 -7.13 11.36
CA GLY A 77 -2.30 -6.27 12.40
C GLY A 77 -2.19 -4.79 12.02
N ARG A 78 -1.50 -4.05 12.88
CA ARG A 78 -1.25 -2.61 12.73
C ARG A 78 0.22 -2.38 12.40
N TYR A 79 0.44 -1.65 11.33
CA TYR A 79 1.74 -1.35 10.75
C TYR A 79 1.81 0.13 10.37
N THR A 80 2.98 0.55 9.92
CA THR A 80 3.16 1.82 9.24
C THR A 80 3.81 1.59 7.88
N LEU A 81 3.47 2.43 6.92
CA LEU A 81 4.29 2.66 5.74
C LEU A 81 5.25 3.77 6.05
N GLN A 82 6.53 3.49 5.81
CA GLN A 82 7.61 4.45 5.95
C GLN A 82 8.43 4.46 4.66
N PRO A 83 9.07 5.57 4.29
CA PRO A 83 9.91 5.58 3.11
C PRO A 83 11.11 4.63 3.31
N LYS A 84 11.35 3.76 2.33
CA LYS A 84 12.58 2.95 2.29
C LYS A 84 13.80 3.88 2.24
N ARG A 85 14.75 3.68 3.16
CA ARG A 85 15.91 4.57 3.34
C ARG A 85 16.98 4.47 2.25
N LYS A 86 17.18 3.28 1.67
CA LYS A 86 18.22 3.03 0.66
C LYS A 86 17.58 2.64 -0.67
N SER A 87 18.13 3.12 -1.78
CA SER A 87 17.79 2.58 -3.10
C SER A 87 18.35 1.16 -3.23
N GLY A 88 17.67 0.28 -3.95
CA GLY A 88 18.16 -1.05 -4.29
C GLY A 88 17.96 -1.33 -5.78
N THR A 89 18.40 -2.50 -6.25
CA THR A 89 18.39 -2.88 -7.67
C THR A 89 17.01 -2.79 -8.31
N ASN A 90 15.95 -3.16 -7.59
CA ASN A 90 14.60 -3.28 -8.14
C ASN A 90 13.66 -2.15 -7.69
N TRP A 91 13.96 -1.46 -6.59
CA TRP A 91 13.05 -0.49 -5.99
C TRP A 91 13.82 0.73 -5.47
N PRO A 92 13.42 1.95 -5.88
CA PRO A 92 14.10 3.17 -5.48
C PRO A 92 13.95 3.45 -3.98
N ALA A 93 14.79 4.35 -3.46
CA ALA A 93 14.53 4.98 -2.17
C ALA A 93 13.14 5.66 -2.17
N GLN A 94 12.56 5.87 -0.99
CA GLN A 94 11.19 6.41 -0.81
C GLN A 94 10.05 5.47 -1.20
N THR A 95 10.34 4.29 -1.77
CA THR A 95 9.30 3.26 -1.95
C THR A 95 8.66 2.94 -0.60
N PRO A 96 7.32 2.86 -0.49
CA PRO A 96 6.64 2.57 0.76
C PRO A 96 7.06 1.22 1.33
N ALA A 97 7.59 1.22 2.55
CA ALA A 97 8.09 0.05 3.23
C ALA A 97 7.21 -0.29 4.44
N ILE A 98 6.74 -1.54 4.51
CA ILE A 98 5.85 -2.04 5.56
C ILE A 98 6.67 -2.27 6.82
N THR A 99 6.31 -1.57 7.89
CA THR A 99 7.09 -1.50 9.12
C THR A 99 6.23 -1.82 10.33
N GLY A 100 6.66 -2.81 11.12
CA GLY A 100 6.02 -3.22 12.35
C GLY A 100 6.35 -2.30 13.53
N PRO A 101 5.56 -2.37 14.63
CA PRO A 101 5.85 -1.62 15.84
C PRO A 101 7.25 -1.95 16.40
N GLY A 102 8.06 -0.91 16.66
CA GLY A 102 9.42 -1.06 17.17
C GLY A 102 10.42 -1.71 16.21
N GLN A 103 10.05 -1.90 14.94
CA GLN A 103 10.91 -2.51 13.92
C GLN A 103 11.56 -1.44 13.02
N PRO A 104 12.73 -1.74 12.41
CA PRO A 104 13.32 -0.83 11.43
C PRO A 104 12.47 -0.79 10.13
N PRO A 105 12.58 0.30 9.33
CA PRO A 105 11.78 0.46 8.12
C PRO A 105 11.85 -0.73 7.16
N GLY A 106 10.69 -1.22 6.73
CA GLY A 106 10.58 -2.38 5.83
C GLY A 106 10.64 -3.73 6.53
N LYS A 107 10.67 -3.78 7.87
CA LYS A 107 10.54 -5.01 8.64
C LYS A 107 9.17 -5.04 9.33
N PRO A 108 8.23 -5.90 8.87
CA PRO A 108 6.93 -6.05 9.52
C PRO A 108 7.00 -6.72 10.90
N GLY A 109 8.07 -7.45 11.19
CA GLY A 109 8.25 -8.17 12.45
C GLY A 109 9.61 -8.87 12.52
N PRO A 110 9.89 -9.59 13.62
CA PRO A 110 11.07 -10.43 13.73
C PRO A 110 11.06 -11.53 12.66
N GLY A 111 12.24 -11.88 12.14
CA GLY A 111 12.42 -13.00 11.19
C GLY A 111 12.30 -12.65 9.70
N TYR A 112 11.89 -11.43 9.33
CA TYR A 112 11.91 -10.99 7.93
C TYR A 112 13.33 -10.72 7.43
N LYS A 113 13.86 -11.63 6.61
CA LYS A 113 15.24 -11.58 6.09
C LYS A 113 15.42 -10.64 4.91
N ALA A 114 14.39 -10.43 4.09
CA ALA A 114 14.43 -9.52 2.93
C ALA A 114 14.77 -8.08 3.33
N ASP A 115 15.56 -7.36 2.52
CA ASP A 115 15.99 -5.99 2.81
C ASP A 115 14.86 -5.07 3.27
N ALA A 116 13.72 -5.13 2.56
CA ALA A 116 12.48 -4.50 2.96
C ALA A 116 11.28 -5.24 2.36
N ILE A 117 10.23 -5.37 3.14
CA ILE A 117 8.89 -5.71 2.67
C ILE A 117 8.19 -4.42 2.26
N LEU A 118 7.64 -4.38 1.06
CA LEU A 118 7.22 -3.14 0.41
C LEU A 118 5.72 -3.14 0.08
N LEU A 119 5.20 -1.95 -0.19
CA LEU A 119 4.00 -1.75 -0.98
C LEU A 119 4.43 -1.17 -2.33
N HIS A 120 4.13 -1.86 -3.43
CA HIS A 120 4.60 -1.47 -4.76
C HIS A 120 3.59 -1.82 -5.87
N PRO A 121 3.78 -1.30 -7.09
CA PRO A 121 3.00 -1.71 -8.25
C PRO A 121 3.12 -3.22 -8.50
N GLU A 122 2.00 -3.86 -8.84
CA GLU A 122 1.99 -5.25 -9.30
C GLU A 122 2.82 -5.44 -10.57
N GLY A 123 3.40 -6.64 -10.69
CA GLY A 123 4.14 -7.07 -11.87
C GLY A 123 3.21 -7.48 -13.01
N ARG A 124 3.76 -8.24 -13.96
CA ARG A 124 2.98 -8.76 -15.09
C ARG A 124 1.84 -9.66 -14.58
N ARG A 125 0.61 -9.33 -14.98
CA ARG A 125 -0.59 -10.07 -14.59
C ARG A 125 -0.43 -11.58 -14.79
N GLY A 126 -0.79 -12.35 -13.76
CA GLY A 126 -0.71 -13.81 -13.76
C GLY A 126 0.66 -14.39 -13.39
N GLN A 127 1.63 -13.55 -13.03
CA GLN A 127 2.92 -14.00 -12.50
C GLN A 127 3.07 -13.56 -11.03
N PRO A 128 3.32 -14.50 -10.10
CA PRO A 128 3.55 -14.14 -8.70
C PRO A 128 4.71 -13.14 -8.57
N ASP A 129 4.48 -12.06 -7.82
CA ASP A 129 5.36 -10.89 -7.81
C ASP A 129 5.78 -10.44 -6.41
N SER A 130 5.40 -11.20 -5.38
CA SER A 130 5.55 -10.78 -3.98
C SER A 130 6.24 -11.83 -3.10
N LEU A 131 7.29 -11.40 -2.38
CA LEU A 131 7.92 -12.13 -1.27
C LEU A 131 7.44 -11.57 0.08
N SER A 132 6.12 -11.53 0.29
CA SER A 132 5.38 -10.94 1.43
C SER A 132 5.02 -9.44 1.31
N CYS A 133 5.35 -8.80 0.18
CA CYS A 133 4.93 -7.43 -0.15
C CYS A 133 3.41 -7.31 -0.38
N ILE A 134 2.90 -6.08 -0.29
CA ILE A 134 1.57 -5.72 -0.80
C ILE A 134 1.75 -5.18 -2.22
N THR A 135 1.10 -5.82 -3.21
CA THR A 135 1.10 -5.35 -4.59
C THR A 135 -0.25 -4.76 -4.96
N VAL A 136 -0.27 -3.70 -5.75
CA VAL A 136 -1.49 -3.00 -6.19
C VAL A 136 -1.29 -2.44 -7.59
N ASN A 137 -2.35 -2.05 -8.30
CA ASN A 137 -2.19 -1.37 -9.57
C ASN A 137 -1.53 0.03 -9.44
N ASP A 138 -1.10 0.59 -10.57
CA ASP A 138 -0.41 1.90 -10.62
C ASP A 138 -1.21 3.06 -10.03
N GLU A 139 -2.54 3.05 -10.17
CA GLU A 139 -3.37 4.10 -9.59
C GLU A 139 -3.37 4.03 -8.08
N GLY A 140 -3.56 2.84 -7.51
CA GLY A 140 -3.49 2.59 -6.08
C GLY A 140 -2.14 3.00 -5.52
N PHE A 141 -1.05 2.60 -6.18
CA PHE A 141 0.29 3.01 -5.78
C PHE A 141 0.48 4.54 -5.81
N ARG A 142 0.00 5.21 -6.86
CA ARG A 142 0.03 6.69 -6.94
C ARG A 142 -0.76 7.35 -5.80
N ARG A 143 -1.89 6.78 -5.37
CA ARG A 143 -2.64 7.29 -4.20
C ARG A 143 -1.87 7.09 -2.90
N VAL A 144 -1.21 5.95 -2.72
CA VAL A 144 -0.35 5.68 -1.55
C VAL A 144 0.78 6.71 -1.46
N MET A 145 1.52 6.91 -2.56
CA MET A 145 2.59 7.92 -2.59
C MET A 145 2.06 9.32 -2.29
N HIS A 146 0.90 9.67 -2.86
CA HIS A 146 0.27 10.96 -2.60
C HIS A 146 -0.02 11.19 -1.10
N ILE A 147 -0.57 10.20 -0.40
CA ILE A 147 -0.87 10.36 1.03
C ILE A 147 0.37 10.32 1.91
N MET A 148 1.43 9.60 1.51
CA MET A 148 2.71 9.66 2.20
C MET A 148 3.31 11.06 2.16
N HIS A 149 3.23 11.77 1.03
CA HIS A 149 3.68 13.17 0.95
C HIS A 149 2.85 14.16 1.80
N GLN A 150 1.64 13.78 2.23
CA GLN A 150 0.78 14.60 3.09
C GLN A 150 0.96 14.30 4.58
N ALA A 151 1.46 13.10 4.90
CA ALA A 151 1.63 12.64 6.26
C ALA A 151 2.86 13.28 6.91
N PRO A 152 2.82 13.59 8.23
CA PRO A 152 4.00 13.94 9.00
C PRO A 152 5.09 12.87 8.83
N ASP A 153 6.32 13.30 8.56
CA ASP A 153 7.49 12.44 8.34
C ASP A 153 7.33 11.36 7.25
N SER A 154 6.32 11.52 6.38
CA SER A 154 5.90 10.51 5.42
C SER A 154 5.52 9.15 6.04
N ILE A 155 5.05 9.15 7.29
CA ILE A 155 4.63 7.94 8.01
C ILE A 155 3.11 7.79 7.92
N VAL A 156 2.66 6.72 7.29
CA VAL A 156 1.23 6.45 7.06
C VAL A 156 0.81 5.19 7.83
N PRO A 157 -0.23 5.23 8.67
CA PRO A 157 -0.80 4.03 9.29
C PRO A 157 -1.29 3.04 8.22
N LEU A 158 -0.95 1.76 8.40
CA LEU A 158 -1.43 0.65 7.59
C LEU A 158 -2.08 -0.38 8.53
N ILE A 159 -3.33 -0.74 8.25
CA ILE A 159 -4.06 -1.76 9.00
C ILE A 159 -4.37 -2.89 8.04
N ILE A 160 -3.96 -4.11 8.39
CA ILE A 160 -4.26 -5.31 7.61
C ILE A 160 -5.28 -6.13 8.39
N ARG A 161 -6.40 -6.45 7.74
CA ARG A 161 -7.49 -7.29 8.25
C ARG A 161 -7.59 -8.51 7.37
#